data_AF-A0A2V9TZ29-F1
#
_entry.id   AF-A0A2V9TZ29-F1
#
_cell.length_a   1.000
_cell.length_b   1.000
_cell.length_c   1.000
_cell.angle_alpha   90.00
_cell.angle_beta   90.00
_cell.angle_gamma   90.00
#
_symmetry.space_group_name_H-M   'P 1'
#
loop_
_entity.id
_entity.type
_entity.pdbx_description
1 polymer ?
#
loop_
_entity_poly.entity_id
_entity_poly.type
_entity_poly.pdbx_seq_one_letter_code
_entity_poly.pdbx_strand_id
1 'polypeptide(L)'
;MRDRPQSEPGSQQAIRSANGVRYGTTLVQAIVVALMLAQLGFSQTLFDVRNPKNQKWPEADANRVYMSTARVIAAEFKLPQPIYAHFTLILGADENSVDIDARELRLKKWDTYFYAEGVLRLGFDQVMSSEAKMRLARRAVAESKATVTVDQARTASTPSPPSYPSPWPPSPLHGWAPYSRH
;
A
#
# COMPACT_ATOMS: atom_id res chain seq x y z
N MET A 1 -100.96 6.93 0.29
CA MET A 1 -102.03 7.04 -0.74
C MET A 1 -101.83 8.39 -1.39
N ARG A 2 -101.51 8.60 -2.66
CA ARG A 2 -101.54 7.93 -3.99
C ARG A 2 -100.46 8.68 -4.82
N ASP A 3 -99.88 8.27 -5.93
CA ASP A 3 -99.85 7.10 -6.81
C ASP A 3 -98.64 7.38 -7.75
N ARG A 4 -97.91 6.34 -8.18
CA ARG A 4 -97.09 6.38 -9.42
C ARG A 4 -98.03 6.19 -10.62
N PRO A 5 -97.61 6.61 -11.84
CA PRO A 5 -97.22 5.61 -12.86
C PRO A 5 -95.99 6.06 -13.69
N GLN A 6 -95.02 5.21 -14.11
CA GLN A 6 -95.02 4.13 -15.15
C GLN A 6 -94.51 4.67 -16.52
N SER A 7 -93.27 4.33 -16.93
CA SER A 7 -92.86 3.47 -18.09
C SER A 7 -92.80 4.23 -19.44
N GLU A 8 -91.89 4.09 -20.41
CA GLU A 8 -90.75 3.24 -20.83
C GLU A 8 -90.30 3.80 -22.24
N PRO A 9 -89.48 3.20 -23.12
CA PRO A 9 -88.25 2.38 -23.02
C PRO A 9 -87.09 2.85 -23.98
N GLY A 10 -85.88 2.30 -23.79
CA GLY A 10 -85.02 1.78 -24.88
C GLY A 10 -84.32 2.72 -25.87
N SER A 11 -83.00 2.91 -25.70
CA SER A 11 -82.03 2.88 -26.82
C SER A 11 -80.62 2.57 -26.33
N GLN A 12 -80.14 1.42 -26.79
CA GLN A 12 -78.79 0.89 -26.70
C GLN A 12 -77.75 1.80 -27.38
N GLN A 13 -76.50 1.75 -26.90
CA GLN A 13 -75.23 1.68 -27.66
C GLN A 13 -74.12 2.37 -26.83
N ALA A 14 -73.36 1.60 -26.08
CA ALA A 14 -72.07 1.07 -26.54
C ALA A 14 -70.97 2.13 -26.60
N ILE A 15 -70.29 2.36 -25.46
CA ILE A 15 -68.84 2.57 -25.47
C ILE A 15 -68.22 1.65 -24.43
N ARG A 16 -68.00 0.39 -24.84
CA ARG A 16 -66.82 -0.35 -24.41
C ARG A 16 -65.62 0.32 -25.08
N SER A 17 -64.71 0.88 -24.29
CA SER A 17 -63.27 0.91 -24.57
C SER A 17 -62.58 1.51 -23.34
N ALA A 18 -61.95 0.67 -22.53
CA ALA A 18 -60.52 0.37 -22.66
C ALA A 18 -59.67 1.31 -21.78
N ASN A 19 -59.86 1.22 -20.46
CA ASN A 19 -58.91 1.75 -19.48
C ASN A 19 -58.28 0.62 -18.63
N GLY A 20 -58.16 -0.57 -19.22
CA GLY A 20 -57.22 -1.58 -18.76
C GLY A 20 -56.01 -1.53 -19.68
N VAL A 21 -54.82 -1.76 -19.13
CA VAL A 21 -53.57 -1.92 -19.90
C VAL A 21 -52.87 -0.62 -20.32
N ARG A 22 -52.42 0.21 -19.37
CA ARG A 22 -51.14 0.97 -19.50
C ARG A 22 -50.39 1.23 -18.17
N TYR A 23 -50.96 0.90 -17.01
CA TYR A 23 -50.29 1.10 -15.72
C TYR A 23 -49.19 0.05 -15.43
N GLY A 24 -49.33 -1.16 -15.97
CA GLY A 24 -48.36 -2.24 -15.69
C GLY A 24 -46.99 -2.02 -16.35
N THR A 25 -46.97 -1.57 -17.60
CA THR A 25 -45.71 -1.37 -18.35
C THR A 25 -44.96 -0.12 -17.91
N THR A 26 -45.66 0.97 -17.55
CA THR A 26 -45.02 2.20 -17.06
C THR A 26 -44.47 2.03 -15.66
N LEU A 27 -45.15 1.28 -14.79
CA LEU A 27 -44.65 0.96 -13.45
C LEU A 27 -43.42 0.05 -13.54
N VAL A 28 -43.46 -0.99 -14.38
CA VAL A 28 -42.31 -1.88 -14.59
C VAL A 28 -41.14 -1.14 -15.22
N GLN A 29 -41.37 -0.26 -16.20
CA GLN A 29 -40.30 0.59 -16.75
C GLN A 29 -39.72 1.56 -15.71
N ALA A 30 -40.56 2.19 -14.89
CA ALA A 30 -40.10 3.06 -13.81
C ALA A 30 -39.27 2.29 -12.76
N ILE A 31 -39.66 1.06 -12.44
CA ILE A 31 -38.92 0.18 -11.52
C ILE A 31 -37.57 -0.24 -12.14
N VAL A 32 -37.54 -0.60 -13.42
CA VAL A 32 -36.28 -0.94 -14.11
C VAL A 32 -35.34 0.26 -14.20
N VAL A 33 -35.86 1.45 -14.50
CA VAL A 33 -35.06 2.69 -14.53
C VAL A 33 -34.58 3.07 -13.12
N ALA A 34 -35.41 2.92 -12.09
CA ALA A 34 -35.02 3.16 -10.70
C ALA A 34 -33.97 2.15 -10.21
N LEU A 35 -34.08 0.86 -10.59
CA LEU A 35 -33.08 -0.17 -10.30
C LEU A 35 -31.77 0.08 -11.04
N MET A 36 -31.82 0.54 -12.30
CA MET A 36 -30.63 0.93 -13.08
C MET A 36 -29.94 2.17 -12.48
N LEU A 37 -30.70 3.18 -12.05
CA LEU A 37 -30.16 4.39 -11.40
C LEU A 37 -29.53 4.08 -10.03
N ALA A 38 -30.05 3.09 -9.30
CA ALA A 38 -29.48 2.64 -8.03
C ALA A 38 -28.11 1.94 -8.19
N GLN A 39 -27.72 1.56 -9.41
CA GLN A 39 -26.42 0.93 -9.68
C GLN A 39 -25.28 1.94 -9.94
N LEU A 40 -25.54 3.25 -9.93
CA LEU A 40 -24.48 4.27 -10.12
C LEU A 40 -23.63 4.55 -8.86
N GLY A 41 -23.81 3.78 -7.79
CA GLY A 41 -22.99 3.83 -6.58
C GLY A 41 -21.76 2.93 -6.64
N PHE A 42 -21.04 2.88 -7.76
CA PHE A 42 -19.70 2.27 -7.74
C PHE A 42 -18.74 3.25 -7.07
N SER A 43 -18.47 3.01 -5.79
CA SER A 43 -17.32 3.65 -5.15
C SER A 43 -16.05 3.14 -5.83
N GLN A 44 -15.51 3.97 -6.73
CA GLN A 44 -14.25 3.71 -7.42
C GLN A 44 -13.11 4.09 -6.45
N THR A 45 -12.84 3.21 -5.49
CA THR A 45 -11.60 3.30 -4.71
C THR A 45 -10.43 3.16 -5.68
N LEU A 46 -9.37 3.97 -5.51
CA LEU A 46 -8.19 3.95 -6.38
C LEU A 46 -7.26 2.74 -6.13
N PHE A 47 -7.71 1.82 -5.27
CA PHE A 47 -7.06 0.59 -4.86
C PHE A 47 -8.15 -0.45 -4.60
N ASP A 48 -7.85 -1.73 -4.79
CA ASP A 48 -8.84 -2.79 -4.60
C ASP A 48 -9.03 -3.11 -3.12
N VAL A 49 -10.23 -3.55 -2.72
CA VAL A 49 -10.53 -3.91 -1.33
C VAL A 49 -11.11 -5.32 -1.25
N ARG A 50 -10.47 -6.17 -0.44
CA ARG A 50 -10.96 -7.49 -0.03
C ARG A 50 -11.23 -7.47 1.47
N ASN A 51 -12.46 -7.75 1.88
CA ASN A 51 -12.86 -7.74 3.29
C ASN A 51 -13.48 -9.09 3.69
N PRO A 52 -12.69 -10.19 3.70
CA PRO A 52 -13.22 -11.54 3.93
C PRO A 52 -13.89 -11.73 5.29
N LYS A 53 -13.52 -10.93 6.31
CA LYS A 53 -14.11 -11.00 7.66
C LYS A 53 -15.22 -9.97 7.87
N ASN A 54 -15.70 -9.29 6.81
CA ASN A 54 -16.79 -8.30 6.84
C ASN A 54 -16.64 -7.26 7.97
N GLN A 55 -15.41 -6.77 8.19
CA GLN A 55 -15.18 -5.75 9.20
C GLN A 55 -15.76 -4.41 8.76
N LYS A 56 -15.97 -3.50 9.72
CA LYS A 56 -16.35 -2.12 9.41
C LYS A 56 -15.30 -1.50 8.48
N TRP A 57 -15.72 -1.12 7.28
CA TRP A 57 -14.87 -0.53 6.26
C TRP A 57 -15.00 1.01 6.28
N PRO A 58 -13.99 1.76 6.76
CA PRO A 58 -14.04 3.22 6.80
C PRO A 58 -13.55 3.81 5.47
N GLU A 59 -14.31 3.58 4.41
CA GLU A 59 -13.94 3.93 3.03
C GLU A 59 -13.51 5.39 2.83
N ALA A 60 -14.29 6.34 3.35
CA ALA A 60 -14.01 7.76 3.19
C ALA A 60 -12.69 8.16 3.86
N ASP A 61 -12.39 7.60 5.04
CA ASP A 61 -11.14 7.86 5.75
C ASP A 61 -9.96 7.20 5.02
N ALA A 62 -10.14 5.98 4.52
CA ALA A 62 -9.11 5.27 3.76
C ALA A 62 -8.72 6.02 2.48
N ASN A 63 -9.70 6.54 1.74
CA ASN A 63 -9.48 7.36 0.56
C ASN A 63 -8.80 8.70 0.92
N ARG A 64 -9.22 9.36 2.01
CA ARG A 64 -8.58 10.61 2.46
C ARG A 64 -7.10 10.38 2.81
N VAL A 65 -6.80 9.33 3.56
CA VAL A 65 -5.42 8.99 3.94
C VAL A 65 -4.60 8.63 2.71
N TYR A 66 -5.12 7.80 1.80
CA TYR A 66 -4.45 7.43 0.56
C TYR A 66 -4.03 8.66 -0.28
N MET A 67 -4.97 9.58 -0.51
CA MET A 67 -4.70 10.81 -1.26
C MET A 67 -3.70 11.72 -0.55
N SER A 68 -3.79 11.80 0.79
CA SER A 68 -2.86 12.58 1.60
C SER A 68 -1.45 12.01 1.50
N THR A 69 -1.29 10.69 1.63
CA THR A 69 0.02 10.03 1.53
C THR A 69 0.65 10.25 0.16
N ALA A 70 -0.12 10.12 -0.92
CA ALA A 70 0.39 10.38 -2.28
C ALA A 70 0.92 11.82 -2.45
N ARG A 71 0.22 12.81 -1.87
CA ARG A 71 0.67 14.22 -1.87
C ARG A 71 1.91 14.44 -1.02
N VAL A 72 2.00 13.81 0.15
CA VAL A 72 3.18 13.89 1.03
C VAL A 72 4.41 13.33 0.33
N ILE A 73 4.30 12.15 -0.32
CA ILE A 73 5.40 11.59 -1.13
C ILE A 73 5.82 12.57 -2.23
N ALA A 74 4.86 13.14 -2.95
CA ALA A 74 5.16 14.08 -4.03
C ALA A 74 5.91 15.31 -3.53
N ALA A 75 5.49 15.88 -2.40
CA ALA A 75 6.14 17.04 -1.79
C ALA A 75 7.57 16.70 -1.31
N GLU A 76 7.74 15.58 -0.61
CA GLU A 76 9.02 15.15 -0.06
C GLU A 76 10.06 14.92 -1.15
N PHE A 77 9.67 14.28 -2.25
CA PHE A 77 10.55 13.95 -3.38
C PHE A 77 10.51 15.00 -4.50
N LYS A 78 9.83 16.13 -4.29
CA LYS A 78 9.66 17.23 -5.25
C LYS A 78 9.18 16.73 -6.63
N LEU A 79 8.27 15.76 -6.63
CA LEU A 79 7.68 15.22 -7.85
C LEU A 79 6.72 16.24 -8.46
N PRO A 80 6.64 16.35 -9.80
CA PRO A 80 5.75 17.29 -10.46
C PRO A 80 4.25 16.98 -10.23
N GLN A 81 3.93 15.72 -9.92
CA GLN A 81 2.58 15.28 -9.61
C GLN A 81 2.58 14.08 -8.63
N PRO A 82 1.52 13.89 -7.84
CA PRO A 82 1.35 12.71 -7.00
C PRO A 82 1.35 11.41 -7.80
N ILE A 83 2.03 10.40 -7.27
CA ILE A 83 2.01 9.03 -7.79
C ILE A 83 1.07 8.22 -6.92
N TYR A 84 0.10 7.58 -7.56
CA TYR A 84 -0.93 6.76 -6.95
C TYR A 84 -0.53 5.28 -7.03
N ALA A 85 -0.34 4.66 -5.88
CA ALA A 85 0.05 3.27 -5.78
C ALA A 85 -1.13 2.35 -6.11
N HIS A 86 -0.94 1.41 -7.05
CA HIS A 86 -1.91 0.34 -7.28
C HIS A 86 -1.62 -0.83 -6.35
N PHE A 87 -2.60 -1.21 -5.53
CA PHE A 87 -2.51 -2.31 -4.57
C PHE A 87 -3.88 -2.85 -4.19
N THR A 88 -3.92 -4.00 -3.52
CA THR A 88 -5.12 -4.57 -2.89
C THR A 88 -5.03 -4.45 -1.37
N LEU A 89 -6.02 -3.82 -0.74
CA LEU A 89 -6.20 -3.82 0.70
C LEU A 89 -6.98 -5.07 1.14
N ILE A 90 -6.38 -5.88 2.01
CA ILE A 90 -7.04 -7.02 2.65
C ILE A 90 -7.38 -6.65 4.10
N LEU A 91 -8.64 -6.31 4.35
CA LEU A 91 -9.15 -5.99 5.69
C LEU A 91 -9.70 -7.25 6.38
N GLY A 92 -9.21 -7.52 7.57
CA GLY A 92 -9.47 -8.76 8.29
C GLY A 92 -8.53 -9.90 7.91
N ALA A 93 -7.28 -9.58 7.56
CA ALA A 93 -6.21 -10.56 7.48
C ALA A 93 -5.91 -11.20 8.86
N ASP A 94 -5.01 -12.17 8.91
CA ASP A 94 -4.61 -12.82 10.17
C ASP A 94 -3.57 -11.97 10.93
N GLU A 95 -2.75 -11.23 10.20
CA GLU A 95 -1.74 -10.30 10.71
C GLU A 95 -1.68 -9.01 9.86
N ASN A 96 -1.04 -7.99 10.43
CA ASN A 96 -0.75 -6.74 9.71
C ASN A 96 0.55 -6.92 8.92
N SER A 97 0.52 -6.75 7.61
CA SER A 97 1.71 -6.86 6.77
C SER A 97 1.56 -6.09 5.46
N VAL A 98 2.71 -5.82 4.83
CA VAL A 98 2.78 -5.16 3.52
C VAL A 98 3.61 -6.07 2.63
N ASP A 99 2.98 -6.63 1.60
CA ASP A 99 3.64 -7.43 0.58
C ASP A 99 3.86 -6.54 -0.65
N ILE A 100 5.11 -6.14 -0.86
CA ILE A 100 5.47 -5.22 -1.95
C ILE A 100 5.39 -5.92 -3.31
N ASP A 101 5.77 -7.21 -3.37
CA ASP A 101 5.81 -7.98 -4.60
C ASP A 101 4.40 -8.32 -5.08
N ALA A 102 3.53 -8.76 -4.17
CA ALA A 102 2.12 -9.04 -4.46
C ALA A 102 1.26 -7.76 -4.53
N ARG A 103 1.81 -6.60 -4.15
CA ARG A 103 1.07 -5.34 -4.00
C ARG A 103 -0.15 -5.48 -3.08
N GLU A 104 0.05 -6.13 -1.94
CA GLU A 104 -1.01 -6.33 -0.95
C GLU A 104 -0.70 -5.59 0.35
N LEU A 105 -1.70 -4.86 0.84
CA LEU A 105 -1.70 -4.29 2.18
C LEU A 105 -2.67 -5.09 3.05
N ARG A 106 -2.15 -5.80 4.04
CA ARG A 106 -2.94 -6.68 4.90
C ARG A 106 -3.12 -6.03 6.26
N LEU A 107 -4.38 -5.89 6.68
CA LEU A 107 -4.75 -5.36 7.98
C LEU A 107 -5.60 -6.37 8.74
N LYS A 108 -5.17 -6.77 9.93
CA LYS A 108 -5.96 -7.60 10.86
C LYS A 108 -7.21 -6.86 11.33
N LYS A 109 -7.06 -5.57 11.64
CA LYS A 109 -8.14 -4.62 11.97
C LYS A 109 -7.79 -3.28 11.33
N TRP A 110 -8.79 -2.42 11.16
CA TRP A 110 -8.52 -1.06 10.67
C TRP A 110 -7.57 -0.34 11.63
N ASP A 111 -6.39 0.01 11.11
CA ASP A 111 -5.37 0.80 11.77
C ASP A 111 -4.92 1.87 10.78
N THR A 112 -5.27 3.12 11.09
CA THR A 112 -5.00 4.26 10.20
C THR A 112 -3.50 4.48 9.98
N TYR A 113 -2.66 4.25 10.99
CA TYR A 113 -1.23 4.51 10.88
C TYR A 113 -0.53 3.41 10.10
N PHE A 114 -0.86 2.14 10.39
CA PHE A 114 -0.32 1.02 9.62
C PHE A 114 -0.78 1.09 8.16
N TYR A 115 -2.04 1.49 7.93
CA TYR A 115 -2.56 1.73 6.59
C TYR A 115 -1.75 2.83 5.86
N ALA A 116 -1.55 3.98 6.50
CA ALA A 116 -0.78 5.08 5.93
C ALA A 116 0.67 4.67 5.61
N GLU A 117 1.32 3.96 6.53
CA GLU A 117 2.68 3.44 6.35
C GLU A 117 2.74 2.42 5.20
N GLY A 118 1.77 1.52 5.09
CA GLY A 118 1.68 0.55 4.01
C GLY A 118 1.52 1.22 2.64
N VAL A 119 0.62 2.19 2.54
CA VAL A 119 0.46 3.02 1.33
C VAL A 119 1.77 3.74 0.98
N LEU A 120 2.49 4.25 1.99
CA LEU A 120 3.78 4.92 1.78
C LEU A 120 4.83 3.97 1.18
N ARG A 121 4.98 2.78 1.76
CA ARG A 121 5.93 1.76 1.30
C ARG A 121 5.62 1.30 -0.13
N LEU A 122 4.35 1.06 -0.44
CA LEU A 122 3.89 0.70 -1.79
C LEU A 122 4.08 1.87 -2.78
N GLY A 123 3.84 3.11 -2.35
CA GLY A 123 4.10 4.30 -3.13
C GLY A 123 5.57 4.48 -3.50
N PHE A 124 6.48 4.26 -2.54
CA PHE A 124 7.92 4.32 -2.81
C PHE A 124 8.40 3.26 -3.79
N ASP A 125 7.87 2.05 -3.68
CA ASP A 125 8.16 0.99 -4.64
C ASP A 125 7.84 1.42 -6.07
N GLN A 126 6.71 2.12 -6.26
CA GLN A 126 6.28 2.61 -7.56
C GLN A 126 7.07 3.84 -8.05
N VAL A 127 7.52 4.71 -7.15
CA VAL A 127 8.35 5.88 -7.50
C VAL A 127 9.76 5.43 -7.92
N MET A 128 10.32 4.42 -7.25
CA MET A 128 11.69 3.97 -7.48
C MET A 128 11.71 2.68 -8.30
N SER A 129 12.00 2.79 -9.60
CA SER A 129 12.20 1.61 -10.44
C SER A 129 13.29 0.70 -9.85
N SER A 130 13.20 -0.61 -10.08
CA SER A 130 14.19 -1.58 -9.61
C SER A 130 15.62 -1.22 -10.06
N GLU A 131 15.76 -0.68 -11.26
CA GLU A 131 17.04 -0.17 -11.77
C GLU A 131 17.53 1.05 -10.96
N ALA A 132 16.65 2.00 -10.65
CA ALA A 132 17.01 3.16 -9.83
C ALA A 132 17.44 2.75 -8.41
N LYS A 133 16.72 1.79 -7.80
CA LYS A 133 17.10 1.19 -6.51
C LYS A 133 18.48 0.55 -6.58
N MET A 134 18.74 -0.26 -7.60
CA MET A 134 20.04 -0.93 -7.80
C MET A 134 21.17 0.07 -8.03
N ARG A 135 20.93 1.12 -8.82
CA ARG A 135 21.91 2.18 -9.08
C ARG A 135 22.28 2.93 -7.80
N LEU A 136 21.29 3.27 -6.97
CA LEU A 136 21.52 3.92 -5.67
C LEU A 136 22.27 3.00 -4.71
N ALA A 137 21.92 1.71 -4.65
CA ALA A 137 22.62 0.74 -3.81
C ALA A 137 24.11 0.63 -4.20
N ARG A 138 24.41 0.52 -5.51
CA ARG A 138 25.80 0.49 -6.00
C ARG A 138 26.57 1.74 -5.63
N ARG A 139 25.94 2.91 -5.77
CA ARG A 139 26.53 4.20 -5.40
C ARG A 139 26.84 4.25 -3.90
N ALA A 140 25.89 3.87 -3.04
CA ALA A 140 26.08 3.86 -1.59
C ALA A 140 27.26 2.94 -1.18
N VAL A 141 27.38 1.78 -1.83
CA VAL A 141 28.50 0.84 -1.62
C VAL A 141 29.83 1.41 -2.12
N ALA A 142 29.83 2.14 -3.24
CA ALA A 142 31.04 2.79 -3.75
C ALA A 142 31.50 3.92 -2.80
N GLU A 143 30.57 4.73 -2.31
CA GLU A 143 30.84 5.82 -1.38
C GLU A 143 31.35 5.29 -0.03
N SER A 144 30.75 4.22 0.53
CA SER A 144 31.22 3.63 1.80
C SER A 144 32.63 3.05 1.70
N LYS A 145 33.03 2.54 0.54
CA LYS A 145 34.39 2.07 0.28
C LYS A 145 35.40 3.22 0.10
N ALA A 146 34.93 4.40 -0.29
CA ALA A 146 35.78 5.59 -0.47
C ALA A 146 36.04 6.32 0.85
N THR A 147 35.19 6.14 1.87
CA THR A 147 35.42 6.67 3.21
C THR A 147 36.33 5.75 4.02
N VAL A 148 37.60 6.14 4.21
CA VAL A 148 38.53 5.47 5.13
C VAL A 148 38.28 5.94 6.56
N THR A 149 38.07 5.02 7.49
CA THR A 149 37.92 5.35 8.92
C THR A 149 39.22 5.95 9.44
N VAL A 150 39.15 6.99 10.28
CA VAL A 150 40.32 7.72 10.81
C VAL A 150 41.35 6.77 11.48
N ASP A 151 40.88 5.70 12.11
CA ASP A 151 41.76 4.68 12.72
C ASP A 151 42.60 3.89 11.70
N GLN A 152 42.06 3.62 10.50
CA GLN A 152 42.79 3.00 9.38
C GLN A 152 43.80 3.99 8.76
N ALA A 153 43.45 5.27 8.67
CA ALA A 153 44.38 6.29 8.18
C ALA A 153 45.56 6.52 9.16
N ARG A 154 45.30 6.43 10.46
CA ARG A 154 46.33 6.56 11.52
C ARG A 154 47.33 5.40 11.52
N THR A 155 46.87 4.17 11.28
CA THR A 155 47.75 3.00 11.16
C THR A 155 48.59 3.04 9.87
N ALA A 156 48.02 3.50 8.75
CA ALA A 156 48.76 3.68 7.50
C ALA A 156 49.82 4.80 7.56
N SER A 157 49.62 5.80 8.43
CA SER A 157 50.51 6.96 8.55
C SER A 157 51.60 6.81 9.63
N THR A 158 51.66 5.67 10.33
CA THR A 158 52.74 5.43 11.32
C THR A 158 53.98 4.96 10.56
N PRO A 159 55.04 5.78 10.45
CA PRO A 159 56.27 5.34 9.80
C PRO A 159 56.86 4.22 10.64
N SER A 160 57.26 3.11 10.00
CA SER A 160 58.07 2.10 10.69
C SER A 160 59.28 2.80 11.33
N PRO A 161 59.55 2.60 12.64
CA PRO A 161 60.73 3.19 13.25
C PRO A 161 61.96 2.75 12.46
N PRO A 162 62.91 3.66 12.18
CA PRO A 162 64.12 3.31 11.44
C PRO A 162 64.79 2.11 12.11
N SER A 163 65.07 1.08 11.32
CA SER A 163 65.77 -0.11 11.76
C SER A 163 67.22 0.27 12.10
N TYR A 164 67.45 0.74 13.31
CA TYR A 164 68.80 0.91 13.80
C TYR A 164 69.41 -0.48 14.01
N PRO A 165 70.61 -0.77 13.46
CA PRO A 165 71.33 -1.99 13.81
C PRO A 165 71.57 -1.98 15.32
N SER A 166 71.10 -3.04 16.01
CA SER A 166 71.31 -3.18 17.45
C SER A 166 72.82 -3.14 17.77
N PRO A 167 73.28 -2.32 18.73
CA PRO A 167 74.70 -2.26 19.10
C PRO A 167 75.17 -3.48 19.90
N TRP A 168 74.24 -4.35 20.32
CA TRP A 168 74.52 -5.43 21.25
C TRP A 168 74.66 -6.76 20.51
N PRO A 169 75.70 -7.55 20.83
CA PRO A 169 75.83 -8.89 20.26
C PRO A 169 74.69 -9.79 20.76
N PRO A 170 74.23 -10.76 19.96
CA PRO A 170 73.16 -11.66 20.35
C PRO A 170 73.58 -12.51 21.56
N SER A 171 72.73 -12.55 22.58
CA SER A 171 72.91 -13.41 23.75
C SER A 171 72.99 -14.89 23.32
N PRO A 172 73.97 -15.67 23.81
CA PRO A 172 74.03 -17.09 23.50
C PRO A 172 72.89 -17.84 24.20
N LEU A 173 72.04 -18.50 23.40
CA LEU A 173 71.04 -19.44 23.86
C LEU A 173 71.65 -20.85 24.01
N HIS A 174 71.29 -21.50 25.11
CA HIS A 174 71.34 -22.95 25.42
C HIS A 174 72.67 -23.62 25.86
N GLY A 175 72.67 -24.12 27.11
CA GLY A 175 72.51 -25.57 27.33
C GLY A 175 73.71 -26.40 27.84
N TRP A 176 73.62 -26.77 29.14
CA TRP A 176 74.04 -28.04 29.79
C TRP A 176 75.53 -28.45 29.90
N ALA A 177 76.02 -28.62 31.14
CA ALA A 177 76.29 -29.94 31.75
C ALA A 177 76.74 -29.83 33.22
N PRO A 178 76.35 -30.76 34.12
CA PRO A 178 76.87 -30.87 35.47
C PRO A 178 78.10 -31.80 35.48
N TYR A 179 79.10 -31.52 36.33
CA TYR A 179 80.14 -32.52 36.65
C TYR A 179 80.35 -32.67 38.15
N SER A 180 80.61 -33.94 38.46
CA SER A 180 80.51 -34.65 39.73
C SER A 180 81.74 -34.48 40.63
N ARG A 181 81.52 -34.77 41.92
CA ARG A 181 82.54 -34.86 42.97
C ARG A 181 83.66 -35.85 42.62
N HIS A 182 84.88 -35.49 43.02
CA HIS A 182 85.80 -36.38 43.74
C HIS A 182 86.41 -35.61 44.91
#